data_AF-R1DGR7-F1
#
_entry.id   AF-R1DGR7-F1
#
_cell.length_a   1.000
_cell.length_b   1.000
_cell.length_c   1.000
_cell.angle_alpha   90.00
_cell.angle_beta   90.00
_cell.angle_gamma   90.00
#
_symmetry.space_group_name_H-M   'P 1'
#
loop_
_entity.id
_entity.type
_entity.pdbx_description
1 polymer ?
#
loop_
_entity_poly.entity_id
_entity_poly.type
_entity_poly.pdbx_seq_one_letter_code
_entity_poly.pdbx_strand_id
1 'polypeptide(L)'
;MMVLWILGLPATWRAGWAWHDRLVAAWYERSIQTLGHFPTPLNLITKYKGHSVAQLCHTLPGALWAALIPFQLHPVARRRFRRAHRLGGYVFTGSAYLMMVGFAYIDAKGLVYLHSDFPQIHPDHNTTRFPVHVPHEPVFRMVAWWFVVTISLAVWHAVHRRVKEHRRWMLRHVASGIWVAVQRLVVILVSSATPADQKKTFGDGALIGVALACSAAEIAVWCYERPAGGVRGKKVV
;
A
#
# COMPACT_ATOMS: atom_id res chain seq x y z
N MET A 1 -4.51 9.01 -6.29
CA MET A 1 -5.50 8.59 -5.29
C MET A 1 -4.90 8.41 -3.89
N MET A 2 -3.92 7.53 -3.66
CA MET A 2 -3.40 7.22 -2.31
C MET A 2 -2.80 8.42 -1.56
N VAL A 3 -1.99 9.25 -2.23
CA VAL A 3 -1.39 10.45 -1.63
C VAL A 3 -2.46 11.46 -1.20
N LEU A 4 -3.42 11.74 -2.07
CA LEU A 4 -4.57 12.59 -1.75
C LEU A 4 -5.37 12.02 -0.58
N TRP A 5 -5.53 10.69 -0.54
CA TRP A 5 -6.23 10.02 0.55
C TRP A 5 -5.59 10.22 1.91
N ILE A 6 -4.26 10.29 1.95
CA ILE A 6 -3.49 10.47 3.20
C ILE A 6 -3.32 11.95 3.58
N LEU A 7 -3.22 12.85 2.59
CA LEU A 7 -2.92 14.26 2.85
C LEU A 7 -4.17 15.15 2.93
N GLY A 8 -5.26 14.78 2.27
CA GLY A 8 -6.42 15.66 2.11
C GLY A 8 -7.80 15.00 2.09
N LEU A 9 -7.91 13.67 2.04
CA LEU A 9 -9.20 12.96 2.15
C LEU A 9 -9.28 12.22 3.51
N PRO A 10 -10.42 11.67 3.92
CA PRO A 10 -10.80 11.55 5.32
C PRO A 10 -9.96 10.57 6.18
N ALA A 11 -9.15 9.70 5.57
CA ALA A 11 -8.19 8.88 6.31
C ALA A 11 -6.78 9.50 6.27
N THR A 12 -6.64 10.68 6.88
CA THR A 12 -5.34 11.35 6.98
C THR A 12 -4.56 10.98 8.25
N TRP A 13 -3.28 11.35 8.26
CA TRP A 13 -2.44 11.35 9.47
C TRP A 13 -2.94 12.34 10.56
N ARG A 14 -3.94 13.18 10.27
CA ARG A 14 -4.52 14.17 11.19
C ARG A 14 -5.76 13.67 11.93
N ALA A 15 -6.10 12.38 11.82
CA ALA A 15 -7.24 11.80 12.55
C ALA A 15 -7.14 12.11 14.06
N GLY A 16 -8.23 12.55 14.69
CA GLY A 16 -8.23 13.04 16.08
C GLY A 16 -8.12 14.55 16.22
N TRP A 17 -7.81 15.30 15.16
CA TRP A 17 -7.93 16.75 15.18
C TRP A 17 -9.39 17.16 15.04
N ALA A 18 -9.91 17.95 15.97
CA ALA A 18 -11.35 18.23 16.07
C ALA A 18 -11.99 18.76 14.78
N TRP A 19 -11.31 19.67 14.05
CA TRP A 19 -11.83 20.20 12.79
C TRP A 19 -11.81 19.15 11.67
N HIS A 20 -10.77 18.31 11.64
CA HIS A 20 -10.62 17.26 10.64
C HIS A 20 -11.70 16.20 10.85
N ASP A 21 -11.86 15.73 12.09
CA ASP A 21 -12.86 14.71 12.43
C ASP A 21 -14.29 15.16 12.11
N ARG A 22 -14.63 16.43 12.37
CA ARG A 22 -15.92 17.00 11.96
C ARG A 22 -16.12 17.00 10.46
N LEU A 23 -15.11 17.39 9.70
CA LEU A 23 -15.15 17.39 8.24
C LEU A 23 -15.31 15.97 7.68
N VAL A 24 -14.58 15.01 8.24
CA VAL A 24 -14.66 13.59 7.87
C VAL A 24 -16.04 13.00 8.17
N ALA A 25 -16.57 13.26 9.37
CA ALA A 25 -17.90 12.81 9.75
C ALA A 25 -18.99 13.38 8.83
N ALA A 26 -18.98 14.70 8.59
CA ALA A 26 -19.94 15.35 7.72
C ALA A 26 -19.87 14.83 6.26
N TRP A 27 -18.66 14.60 5.74
CA TRP A 27 -18.49 13.99 4.42
C TRP A 27 -19.00 12.55 4.37
N TYR A 28 -18.75 11.77 5.42
CA TYR A 28 -19.18 10.38 5.50
C TYR A 28 -20.70 10.27 5.59
N GLU A 29 -21.33 11.07 6.44
CA GLU A 29 -22.79 11.18 6.57
C GLU A 29 -23.43 11.60 5.25
N ARG A 30 -22.90 12.62 4.59
CA ARG A 30 -23.39 13.05 3.27
C ARG A 30 -23.25 11.96 2.22
N SER A 31 -22.16 11.19 2.26
CA SER A 31 -21.93 10.08 1.32
C SER A 31 -22.97 8.98 1.53
N ILE A 32 -23.26 8.62 2.78
CA ILE A 32 -24.33 7.65 3.11
C ILE A 32 -25.70 8.18 2.68
N GLN A 33 -26.01 9.45 2.97
CA GLN A 33 -27.29 10.07 2.55
C GLN A 33 -27.48 10.02 1.03
N THR A 34 -26.40 10.19 0.26
CA THR A 34 -26.45 10.20 -1.20
C THR A 34 -26.48 8.80 -1.81
N LEU A 35 -25.73 7.85 -1.23
CA LEU A 35 -25.49 6.53 -1.81
C LEU A 35 -26.26 5.39 -1.12
N GLY A 36 -26.94 5.66 0.00
CA GLY A 36 -27.60 4.67 0.86
C GLY A 36 -26.64 3.94 1.82
N HIS A 37 -25.37 3.80 1.47
CA HIS A 37 -24.33 3.21 2.31
C HIS A 37 -22.93 3.75 1.96
N PHE A 38 -21.93 3.37 2.76
CA PHE A 38 -20.52 3.58 2.43
C PHE A 38 -19.79 2.23 2.42
N PRO A 39 -18.84 1.95 1.51
CA PRO A 39 -18.19 0.63 1.39
C PRO A 39 -17.33 0.18 2.59
N THR A 40 -17.09 1.06 3.56
CA THR A 40 -16.30 0.79 4.77
C THR A 40 -16.87 1.55 5.96
N PRO A 41 -16.74 1.07 7.18
CA PRO A 41 -17.24 1.79 8.34
C PRO A 41 -16.35 3.01 8.69
N LEU A 42 -16.92 3.99 9.39
CA LEU A 42 -16.22 5.25 9.74
C LEU A 42 -14.98 5.03 10.62
N ASN A 43 -15.01 4.04 11.52
CA ASN A 43 -13.86 3.67 12.34
C ASN A 43 -12.68 3.16 11.50
N LEU A 44 -12.92 2.50 10.37
CA LEU A 44 -11.86 2.11 9.44
C LEU A 44 -11.20 3.34 8.77
N ILE A 45 -11.99 4.38 8.50
CA ILE A 45 -11.50 5.65 7.94
C ILE A 45 -10.69 6.44 8.98
N THR A 46 -11.14 6.42 10.23
CA THR A 46 -10.54 7.18 11.35
C THR A 46 -9.62 6.33 12.25
N LYS A 47 -9.23 5.15 11.76
CA LYS A 47 -8.60 4.04 12.48
C LYS A 47 -7.48 4.39 13.45
N TYR A 48 -6.64 5.36 13.11
CA TYR A 48 -5.48 5.74 13.94
C TYR A 48 -5.72 6.98 14.80
N LYS A 49 -6.97 7.41 14.96
CA LYS A 49 -7.34 8.48 15.91
C LYS A 49 -6.81 8.13 17.30
N GLY A 50 -6.06 9.06 17.90
CA GLY A 50 -5.43 8.87 19.22
C GLY A 50 -4.12 8.06 19.20
N HIS A 51 -3.64 7.62 18.04
CA HIS A 51 -2.42 6.82 17.89
C HIS A 51 -1.36 7.54 17.05
N SER A 52 -0.71 8.55 17.63
CA SER A 52 0.27 9.39 16.92
C SER A 52 1.43 8.60 16.32
N VAL A 53 1.85 7.50 16.96
CA VAL A 53 2.90 6.62 16.40
C VAL A 53 2.46 5.99 15.07
N ALA A 54 1.23 5.46 14.99
CA ALA A 54 0.70 4.93 13.73
C ALA A 54 0.58 6.04 12.67
N GLN A 55 0.12 7.24 13.05
CA GLN A 55 -0.04 8.36 12.13
C GLN A 55 1.30 8.87 11.55
N LEU A 56 2.29 9.07 12.42
CA LEU A 56 3.57 9.68 12.05
C LEU A 56 4.58 8.66 11.52
N CYS A 57 4.51 7.40 11.95
CA CYS A 57 5.43 6.38 11.50
C CYS A 57 4.85 5.50 10.38
N HIS A 58 3.54 5.37 10.23
CA HIS A 58 2.94 4.55 9.17
C HIS A 58 2.24 5.39 8.10
N THR A 59 1.23 6.18 8.49
CA THR A 59 0.37 6.90 7.54
C THR A 59 1.14 7.98 6.77
N LEU A 60 1.79 8.92 7.47
CA LEU A 60 2.51 10.02 6.83
C LEU A 60 3.69 9.52 5.96
N PRO A 61 4.55 8.58 6.43
CA PRO A 61 5.63 8.04 5.59
C PRO A 61 5.09 7.25 4.39
N GLY A 62 3.94 6.58 4.52
CA GLY A 62 3.24 5.97 3.39
C GLY A 62 2.88 6.95 2.28
N ALA A 63 2.50 8.18 2.63
CA ALA A 63 2.23 9.23 1.65
C ALA A 63 3.49 9.64 0.89
N LEU A 64 4.58 9.86 1.63
CA LEU A 64 5.88 10.25 1.06
C LEU A 64 6.43 9.15 0.15
N TRP A 65 6.41 7.91 0.64
CA TRP A 65 6.81 6.72 -0.11
C TRP A 65 6.04 6.63 -1.44
N ALA A 66 4.71 6.73 -1.38
CA ALA A 66 3.86 6.65 -2.55
C ALA A 66 4.07 7.78 -3.55
N ALA A 67 4.21 9.02 -3.07
CA ALA A 67 4.40 10.20 -3.91
C ALA A 67 5.72 10.13 -4.70
N LEU A 68 6.73 9.48 -4.15
CA LEU A 68 8.04 9.35 -4.77
C LEU A 68 8.11 8.23 -5.83
N ILE A 69 7.20 7.25 -5.83
CA ILE A 69 7.24 6.11 -6.78
C ILE A 69 7.33 6.55 -8.24
N PRO A 70 6.45 7.43 -8.76
CA PRO A 70 6.49 7.78 -10.19
C PRO A 70 7.83 8.42 -10.56
N PHE A 71 8.35 9.29 -9.70
CA PHE A 71 9.64 9.94 -9.92
C PHE A 71 10.82 8.94 -9.86
N GLN A 72 10.80 8.00 -8.92
CA GLN A 72 11.86 7.00 -8.74
C GLN A 72 11.90 5.98 -9.89
N LEU A 73 10.74 5.60 -10.44
CA LEU A 73 10.66 4.62 -11.52
C LEU A 73 10.83 5.25 -12.92
N HIS A 74 10.53 6.54 -13.09
CA HIS A 74 10.54 7.19 -14.41
C HIS A 74 11.97 7.28 -15.02
N PRO A 75 12.26 6.63 -16.18
CA PRO A 75 13.61 6.53 -16.70
C PRO A 75 14.27 7.85 -17.12
N VAL A 76 13.49 8.80 -17.64
CA VAL A 76 14.00 10.13 -18.03
C VAL A 76 14.28 10.99 -16.80
N ALA A 77 13.34 11.09 -15.87
CA ALA A 77 13.47 11.88 -14.63
C ALA A 77 14.73 11.50 -13.83
N ARG A 78 14.97 10.21 -13.59
CA ARG A 78 16.17 9.75 -12.85
C ARG A 78 17.50 10.07 -13.54
N ARG A 79 17.51 10.11 -14.89
CA ARG A 79 18.70 10.45 -15.69
C ARG A 79 18.95 11.95 -15.68
N ARG A 80 17.89 12.75 -15.85
CA ARG A 80 17.94 14.22 -15.89
C ARG A 80 18.24 14.82 -14.51
N PHE A 81 17.63 14.29 -13.45
CA PHE A 81 17.70 14.85 -12.10
C PHE A 81 18.40 13.90 -11.12
N ARG A 82 19.67 13.55 -11.37
CA ARG A 82 20.42 12.52 -10.62
C ARG A 82 20.53 12.81 -9.11
N ARG A 83 20.74 14.08 -8.73
CA ARG A 83 20.81 14.49 -7.32
C ARG A 83 19.47 14.28 -6.62
N ALA A 84 18.37 14.72 -7.26
CA ALA A 84 17.02 14.53 -6.74
C ALA A 84 16.64 13.05 -6.68
N HIS A 85 17.02 12.22 -7.66
CA HIS A 85 16.81 10.76 -7.61
C HIS A 85 17.49 10.14 -6.38
N ARG A 86 18.74 10.50 -6.10
CA ARG A 86 19.47 10.01 -4.91
C ARG A 86 18.85 10.47 -3.60
N LEU A 87 18.59 11.78 -3.46
CA LEU A 87 17.97 12.32 -2.25
C LEU A 87 16.58 11.72 -2.02
N GLY A 88 15.76 11.69 -3.06
CA GLY A 88 14.45 11.06 -3.03
C GLY A 88 14.55 9.55 -2.74
N GLY A 89 15.61 8.87 -3.17
CA GLY A 89 15.85 7.46 -2.87
C GLY A 89 16.10 7.22 -1.38
N TYR A 90 16.86 8.11 -0.72
CA TYR A 90 17.05 8.06 0.73
C TYR A 90 15.74 8.33 1.49
N VAL A 91 14.99 9.36 1.09
CA VAL A 91 13.68 9.66 1.69
C VAL A 91 12.70 8.51 1.50
N PHE A 92 12.64 7.93 0.30
CA PHE A 92 11.80 6.78 -0.03
C PHE A 92 12.15 5.56 0.84
N THR A 93 13.44 5.25 0.95
CA THR A 93 13.95 4.13 1.76
C THR A 93 13.68 4.34 3.25
N GLY A 94 14.00 5.53 3.77
CA GLY A 94 13.74 5.88 5.17
C GLY A 94 12.24 5.82 5.50
N SER A 95 11.40 6.31 4.58
CA SER A 95 9.94 6.21 4.72
C SER A 95 9.48 4.75 4.78
N ALA A 96 10.02 3.88 3.93
CA ALA A 96 9.69 2.45 3.93
C ALA A 96 10.01 1.77 5.27
N TYR A 97 11.20 1.99 5.83
CA TYR A 97 11.54 1.42 7.14
C TYR A 97 10.69 2.02 8.27
N LEU A 98 10.44 3.32 8.23
CA LEU A 98 9.60 3.99 9.21
C LEU A 98 8.17 3.43 9.20
N MET A 99 7.61 3.16 8.01
CA MET A 99 6.32 2.48 7.85
C MET A 99 6.27 1.14 8.57
N MET A 100 7.38 0.41 8.62
CA MET A 100 7.46 -0.90 9.26
C MET A 100 7.55 -0.79 10.78
N VAL A 101 8.23 0.23 11.31
CA VAL A 101 8.14 0.59 12.73
C VAL A 101 6.69 0.93 13.11
N GLY A 102 6.02 1.73 12.27
CA GLY A 102 4.61 2.05 12.45
C GLY A 102 3.70 0.83 12.37
N PHE A 103 3.96 -0.09 11.44
CA PHE A 103 3.22 -1.35 11.33
C PHE A 103 3.41 -2.24 12.56
N ALA A 104 4.64 -2.39 13.07
CA ALA A 104 4.89 -3.16 14.28
C ALA A 104 4.14 -2.59 15.49
N TYR A 105 4.05 -1.25 15.62
CA TYR A 105 3.21 -0.61 16.63
C TYR A 105 1.72 -0.90 16.42
N ILE A 106 1.22 -0.81 15.18
CA ILE A 106 -0.17 -1.10 14.82
C ILE A 106 -0.54 -2.53 15.21
N ASP A 107 0.32 -3.49 14.86
CA ASP A 107 0.15 -4.91 15.17
C ASP A 107 0.16 -5.16 16.68
N ALA A 108 1.15 -4.62 17.40
CA ALA A 108 1.25 -4.77 18.86
C ALA A 108 0.08 -4.13 19.64
N LYS A 109 -0.59 -3.13 19.06
CA LYS A 109 -1.77 -2.49 19.66
C LYS A 109 -3.11 -3.10 19.22
N GLY A 110 -3.09 -4.17 18.42
CA GLY A 110 -4.33 -4.74 17.88
C GLY A 110 -5.09 -3.78 16.98
N LEU A 111 -4.39 -2.83 16.35
CA LEU A 111 -4.97 -1.86 15.42
C LEU A 111 -5.01 -2.43 14.00
N VAL A 112 -4.93 -3.75 13.80
CA VAL A 112 -5.15 -4.37 12.49
C VAL A 112 -6.64 -4.57 12.25
N TYR A 113 -7.06 -4.65 10.98
CA TYR A 113 -8.48 -4.56 10.63
C TYR A 113 -9.37 -5.63 11.27
N LEU A 114 -8.79 -6.79 11.59
CA LEU A 114 -9.49 -7.90 12.23
C LEU A 114 -10.01 -7.55 13.64
N HIS A 115 -9.33 -6.64 14.34
CA HIS A 115 -9.62 -6.33 15.74
C HIS A 115 -10.27 -4.96 15.93
N SER A 116 -9.76 -3.91 15.26
CA SER A 116 -10.19 -2.53 15.52
C SER A 116 -11.32 -2.03 14.62
N ASP A 117 -11.41 -2.55 13.39
CA ASP A 117 -12.22 -1.92 12.35
C ASP A 117 -13.66 -2.46 12.30
N PHE A 118 -13.94 -3.57 12.97
CA PHE A 118 -15.26 -4.20 13.02
C PHE A 118 -15.55 -4.72 14.45
N PRO A 119 -15.67 -3.83 15.46
CA PRO A 119 -15.76 -4.20 16.88
C PRO A 119 -16.96 -5.12 17.21
N GLN A 120 -18.00 -5.07 16.39
CA GLN A 120 -19.21 -5.88 16.50
C GLN A 120 -19.07 -7.30 15.94
N ILE A 121 -17.93 -7.65 15.31
CA ILE A 121 -17.70 -8.95 14.68
C ILE A 121 -16.47 -9.59 15.30
N HIS A 122 -16.60 -10.82 15.81
CA HIS A 122 -15.47 -11.58 16.33
C HIS A 122 -14.31 -11.62 15.30
N PRO A 123 -13.03 -11.47 15.70
CA PRO A 123 -11.90 -11.37 14.78
C PRO A 123 -11.85 -12.47 13.72
N ASP A 124 -12.14 -13.72 14.10
CA ASP A 124 -12.09 -14.88 13.20
C ASP A 124 -13.30 -15.05 12.29
N HIS A 125 -14.36 -14.26 12.49
CA HIS A 125 -15.59 -14.35 11.70
C HIS A 125 -15.59 -13.38 10.51
N ASN A 126 -16.24 -13.78 9.41
CA ASN A 126 -16.46 -12.95 8.22
C ASN A 126 -15.17 -12.35 7.66
N THR A 127 -14.09 -13.15 7.61
CA THR A 127 -12.79 -12.70 7.15
C THR A 127 -12.61 -12.83 5.63
N THR A 128 -13.26 -13.80 4.99
CA THR A 128 -13.11 -14.10 3.55
C THR A 128 -14.43 -14.58 2.92
N ARG A 129 -14.59 -14.38 1.60
CA ARG A 129 -15.60 -15.06 0.76
C ARG A 129 -15.07 -16.31 0.06
N PHE A 130 -13.76 -16.50 0.05
CA PHE A 130 -13.17 -17.69 -0.56
C PHE A 130 -13.65 -18.95 0.16
N PRO A 131 -13.79 -20.08 -0.56
CA PRO A 131 -14.23 -21.36 0.03
C PRO A 131 -13.17 -22.00 0.94
N VAL A 132 -12.04 -21.32 1.17
CA VAL A 132 -10.92 -21.79 1.98
C VAL A 132 -10.66 -20.81 3.12
N HIS A 133 -10.33 -21.34 4.30
CA HIS A 133 -9.92 -20.51 5.43
C HIS A 133 -8.57 -19.86 5.11
N VAL A 134 -8.52 -18.53 5.11
CA VAL A 134 -7.30 -17.76 4.92
C VAL A 134 -6.91 -17.09 6.23
N PRO A 135 -5.73 -17.42 6.80
CA PRO A 135 -5.27 -16.78 8.03
C PRO A 135 -4.71 -15.38 7.69
N HIS A 136 -5.59 -14.38 7.63
CA HIS A 136 -5.24 -13.03 7.17
C HIS A 136 -4.13 -12.35 7.98
N GLU A 137 -4.12 -12.54 9.30
CA GLU A 137 -3.15 -11.92 10.19
C GLU A 137 -1.70 -12.34 9.87
N PRO A 138 -1.34 -13.65 9.85
CA PRO A 138 0.00 -14.05 9.43
C PRO A 138 0.29 -13.72 7.96
N VAL A 139 -0.71 -13.74 7.07
CA VAL A 139 -0.52 -13.32 5.67
C VAL A 139 -0.09 -11.85 5.60
N PHE A 140 -0.73 -10.95 6.35
CA PHE A 140 -0.36 -9.53 6.35
C PHE A 140 0.98 -9.27 7.03
N ARG A 141 1.31 -10.00 8.10
CA ARG A 141 2.67 -9.97 8.68
C ARG A 141 3.73 -10.42 7.69
N MET A 142 3.45 -11.47 6.91
CA MET A 142 4.34 -11.94 5.84
C MET A 142 4.52 -10.89 4.74
N VAL A 143 3.44 -10.21 4.32
CA VAL A 143 3.53 -9.11 3.34
C VAL A 143 4.36 -7.94 3.88
N ALA A 144 4.17 -7.57 5.15
CA ALA A 144 4.98 -6.53 5.80
C ALA A 144 6.47 -6.93 5.87
N TRP A 145 6.76 -8.18 6.22
CA TRP A 145 8.13 -8.69 6.21
C TRP A 145 8.73 -8.68 4.80
N TRP A 146 7.96 -9.10 3.79
CA TRP A 146 8.36 -9.06 2.38
C TRP A 146 8.65 -7.63 1.90
N PHE A 147 7.87 -6.65 2.34
CA PHE A 147 8.11 -5.24 2.06
C PHE A 147 9.48 -4.77 2.57
N VAL A 148 9.89 -5.21 3.77
CA VAL A 148 11.22 -4.92 4.35
C VAL A 148 12.33 -5.62 3.57
N VAL A 149 12.16 -6.90 3.26
CA VAL A 149 13.15 -7.71 2.54
C VAL A 149 13.43 -7.10 1.16
N THR A 150 12.38 -6.75 0.43
CA THR A 150 12.51 -6.21 -0.93
C THR A 150 13.23 -4.85 -0.96
N ILE A 151 12.95 -3.93 -0.02
CA ILE A 151 13.70 -2.66 0.05
C ILE A 151 15.14 -2.88 0.49
N SER A 152 15.38 -3.78 1.44
CA SER A 152 16.73 -4.10 1.94
C SER A 152 17.61 -4.65 0.82
N LEU A 153 17.08 -5.59 0.03
CA LEU A 153 17.78 -6.15 -1.13
C LEU A 153 17.96 -5.12 -2.23
N ALA A 154 16.95 -4.27 -2.50
CA ALA A 154 17.09 -3.18 -3.47
C ALA A 154 18.22 -2.22 -3.10
N VAL A 155 18.32 -1.83 -1.82
CA VAL A 155 19.38 -0.96 -1.30
C VAL A 155 20.74 -1.67 -1.36
N TRP A 156 20.80 -2.93 -0.92
CA TRP A 156 22.04 -3.72 -0.96
C TRP A 156 22.61 -3.78 -2.38
N HIS A 157 21.79 -4.08 -3.37
CA HIS A 157 22.21 -4.10 -4.77
C HIS A 157 22.60 -2.71 -5.29
N ALA A 158 21.96 -1.63 -4.83
CA ALA A 158 22.35 -0.27 -5.19
C ALA A 158 23.75 0.08 -4.67
N VAL A 159 24.04 -0.23 -3.40
CA VAL A 159 25.34 0.00 -2.75
C VAL A 159 26.46 -0.78 -3.46
N HIS A 160 26.18 -2.03 -3.84
CA HIS A 160 27.12 -2.88 -4.59
C HIS A 160 27.16 -2.57 -6.10
N ARG A 161 26.58 -1.45 -6.54
CA ARG A 161 26.55 -1.00 -7.95
C ARG A 161 25.92 -2.01 -8.93
N ARG A 162 25.11 -2.95 -8.44
CA ARG A 162 24.38 -3.94 -9.25
C ARG A 162 23.05 -3.34 -9.71
N VAL A 163 23.13 -2.39 -10.63
CA VAL A 163 21.98 -1.55 -11.07
C VAL A 163 20.84 -2.39 -11.65
N LYS A 164 21.12 -3.49 -12.35
CA LYS A 164 20.09 -4.38 -12.90
C LYS A 164 19.26 -5.01 -11.77
N GLU A 165 19.94 -5.60 -10.79
CA GLU A 165 19.29 -6.22 -9.63
C GLU A 165 18.57 -5.21 -8.75
N HIS A 166 19.17 -4.03 -8.51
CA HIS A 166 18.50 -2.95 -7.79
C HIS A 166 17.12 -2.64 -8.39
N ARG A 167 17.04 -2.51 -9.72
CA ARG A 167 15.77 -2.23 -10.41
C ARG A 167 14.76 -3.37 -10.25
N ARG A 168 15.22 -4.63 -10.33
CA ARG A 168 14.36 -5.80 -10.13
C ARG A 168 13.70 -5.78 -8.74
N TRP A 169 14.51 -5.58 -7.71
CA TRP A 169 14.02 -5.52 -6.34
C TRP A 169 13.18 -4.28 -6.04
N MET A 170 13.46 -3.14 -6.69
CA MET A 170 12.61 -1.95 -6.58
C MET A 170 11.20 -2.18 -7.13
N LEU A 171 11.05 -2.93 -8.24
CA LEU A 171 9.72 -3.26 -8.77
C LEU A 171 8.93 -4.15 -7.79
N ARG A 172 9.59 -5.17 -7.22
CA ARG A 172 8.98 -6.04 -6.18
C ARG A 172 8.61 -5.26 -4.93
N HIS A 173 9.47 -4.35 -4.49
CA HIS A 173 9.21 -3.49 -3.34
C HIS A 173 8.00 -2.58 -3.57
N VAL A 174 7.93 -1.92 -4.73
CA VAL A 174 6.78 -1.09 -5.08
C VAL A 174 5.49 -1.93 -5.10
N ALA A 175 5.51 -3.13 -5.69
CA ALA A 175 4.37 -4.04 -5.67
C ALA A 175 3.94 -4.43 -4.24
N SER A 176 4.90 -4.72 -3.37
CA SER A 176 4.64 -5.13 -1.98
C SER A 176 3.95 -4.06 -1.12
N GLY A 177 3.94 -2.78 -1.56
CA GLY A 177 3.19 -1.70 -0.90
C GLY A 177 2.00 -1.17 -1.70
N ILE A 178 2.10 -1.09 -3.03
CA ILE A 178 1.07 -0.46 -3.87
C ILE A 178 -0.22 -1.29 -3.98
N TRP A 179 -0.19 -2.57 -3.58
CA TRP A 179 -1.39 -3.41 -3.51
C TRP A 179 -2.52 -2.78 -2.69
N VAL A 180 -2.22 -1.94 -1.69
CA VAL A 180 -3.23 -1.21 -0.91
C VAL A 180 -4.09 -0.32 -1.80
N ALA A 181 -3.51 0.26 -2.86
CA ALA A 181 -4.28 1.04 -3.83
C ALA A 181 -5.22 0.13 -4.64
N VAL A 182 -4.77 -1.07 -5.02
CA VAL A 182 -5.59 -2.08 -5.72
C VAL A 182 -6.71 -2.58 -4.81
N GLN A 183 -6.41 -2.86 -3.54
CA GLN A 183 -7.39 -3.26 -2.53
C GLN A 183 -8.51 -2.22 -2.38
N ARG A 184 -8.18 -0.93 -2.36
CA ARG A 184 -9.19 0.14 -2.31
C ARG A 184 -10.09 0.16 -3.53
N LEU A 185 -9.57 -0.15 -4.72
CA LEU A 185 -10.40 -0.28 -5.93
C LEU A 185 -11.38 -1.44 -5.78
N VAL A 186 -10.93 -2.59 -5.26
CA VAL A 186 -11.82 -3.74 -4.99
C VAL A 186 -12.92 -3.36 -3.99
N VAL A 187 -12.57 -2.70 -2.88
CA VAL A 187 -13.54 -2.25 -1.88
C VAL A 187 -14.59 -1.31 -2.47
N ILE A 188 -14.17 -0.35 -3.30
CA ILE A 188 -15.07 0.60 -3.96
C ILE A 188 -15.98 -0.11 -4.98
N LEU A 189 -15.42 -1.03 -5.77
CA LEU A 189 -16.16 -1.74 -6.83
C LEU A 189 -17.18 -2.73 -6.26
N VAL A 190 -16.81 -3.47 -5.21
CA VAL A 190 -17.73 -4.42 -4.56
C VAL A 190 -18.78 -3.68 -3.73
N SER A 191 -18.43 -2.52 -3.17
CA SER A 191 -19.37 -1.59 -2.52
C SER A 191 -20.29 -2.27 -1.48
N SER A 192 -19.71 -3.03 -0.54
CA SER A 192 -20.48 -3.76 0.46
C SER A 192 -21.21 -2.84 1.44
N ALA A 193 -22.49 -3.15 1.70
CA ALA A 193 -23.34 -2.35 2.59
C ALA A 193 -23.33 -2.83 4.05
N THR A 194 -23.29 -4.15 4.28
CA THR A 194 -23.34 -4.70 5.65
C THR A 194 -21.94 -4.79 6.25
N PRO A 195 -21.78 -4.62 7.59
CA PRO A 195 -20.45 -4.73 8.19
C PRO A 195 -19.78 -6.10 8.00
N ALA A 196 -20.57 -7.18 7.98
CA ALA A 196 -20.06 -8.52 7.70
C ALA A 196 -19.49 -8.62 6.28
N ASP A 197 -20.19 -8.06 5.29
CA ASP A 197 -19.72 -8.03 3.91
C ASP A 197 -18.54 -7.08 3.73
N GLN A 198 -18.53 -5.93 4.40
CA GLN A 198 -17.42 -4.98 4.38
C GLN A 198 -16.15 -5.62 4.93
N LYS A 199 -16.23 -6.37 6.05
CA LYS A 199 -15.07 -7.07 6.63
C LYS A 199 -14.49 -8.09 5.65
N LYS A 200 -15.33 -8.93 5.04
CA LYS A 200 -14.91 -9.88 3.99
C LYS A 200 -14.29 -9.17 2.80
N THR A 201 -14.94 -8.12 2.29
CA THR A 201 -14.48 -7.36 1.10
C THR A 201 -13.14 -6.70 1.35
N PHE A 202 -12.92 -6.19 2.57
CA PHE A 202 -11.66 -5.60 2.95
C PHE A 202 -10.53 -6.63 2.96
N GLY A 203 -10.76 -7.81 3.56
CA GLY A 203 -9.82 -8.93 3.60
C GLY A 203 -9.53 -9.51 2.22
N ASP A 204 -10.58 -9.92 1.49
CA ASP A 204 -10.49 -10.45 0.12
C ASP A 204 -9.79 -9.48 -0.82
N GLY A 205 -10.16 -8.19 -0.75
CA GLY A 205 -9.55 -7.14 -1.57
C GLY A 205 -8.06 -6.98 -1.30
N ALA A 206 -7.60 -7.21 -0.07
CA ALA A 206 -6.18 -7.20 0.26
C ALA A 206 -5.46 -8.39 -0.36
N LEU A 207 -6.02 -9.60 -0.25
CA LEU A 207 -5.46 -10.81 -0.86
C LEU A 207 -5.36 -10.68 -2.38
N ILE A 208 -6.45 -10.23 -3.02
CA ILE A 208 -6.51 -9.97 -4.47
C ILE A 208 -5.49 -8.89 -4.83
N GLY A 209 -5.44 -7.79 -4.07
CA GLY A 209 -4.49 -6.71 -4.30
C GLY A 209 -3.04 -7.19 -4.28
N VAL A 210 -2.66 -7.97 -3.26
CA VAL A 210 -1.31 -8.53 -3.12
C VAL A 210 -1.00 -9.45 -4.29
N ALA A 211 -1.90 -10.39 -4.62
CA ALA A 211 -1.71 -11.32 -5.73
C ALA A 211 -1.52 -10.59 -7.06
N LEU A 212 -2.37 -9.61 -7.37
CA LEU A 212 -2.31 -8.83 -8.62
C LEU A 212 -1.04 -7.97 -8.68
N ALA A 213 -0.71 -7.26 -7.62
CA ALA A 213 0.46 -6.37 -7.59
C ALA A 213 1.77 -7.16 -7.71
N CYS A 214 1.90 -8.27 -6.96
CA CYS A 214 3.08 -9.13 -7.05
C CYS A 214 3.21 -9.79 -8.42
N SER A 215 2.12 -10.31 -8.99
CA SER A 215 2.12 -10.89 -10.34
C SER A 215 2.53 -9.86 -11.40
N ALA A 216 1.99 -8.65 -11.31
CA ALA A 216 2.36 -7.55 -12.21
C ALA A 216 3.84 -7.17 -12.08
N ALA A 217 4.40 -7.17 -10.86
CA ALA A 217 5.84 -6.93 -10.67
C ALA A 217 6.71 -8.03 -11.30
N GLU A 218 6.35 -9.30 -11.14
CA GLU A 218 7.11 -10.40 -11.77
C GLU A 218 7.04 -10.34 -13.29
N ILE A 219 5.87 -10.05 -13.86
CA ILE A 219 5.72 -9.81 -15.30
C ILE A 219 6.58 -8.61 -15.73
N ALA A 220 6.58 -7.52 -14.97
CA ALA A 220 7.40 -6.34 -15.28
C ALA A 220 8.90 -6.65 -15.22
N VAL A 221 9.35 -7.45 -14.25
CA VAL A 221 10.73 -7.93 -14.14
C VAL A 221 11.08 -8.80 -15.35
N TRP A 222 10.22 -9.75 -15.72
CA TRP A 222 10.44 -10.61 -16.87
C TRP A 222 10.50 -9.83 -18.20
N CYS A 223 9.58 -8.88 -18.40
CA CYS A 223 9.59 -7.98 -19.56
C CYS A 223 10.87 -7.13 -19.61
N TYR A 224 11.35 -6.67 -18.46
CA TYR A 224 12.60 -5.90 -18.36
C TYR A 224 13.85 -6.73 -18.69
N GLU A 225 13.77 -8.05 -18.58
CA GLU A 225 14.88 -8.97 -18.84
C GLU A 225 14.98 -9.44 -20.28
N ARG A 226 13.90 -9.30 -21.06
CA ARG A 226 13.93 -9.66 -22.48
C ARG A 226 15.01 -8.82 -23.17
N PRO A 227 15.99 -9.45 -23.86
CA PRO A 227 16.83 -8.73 -24.80
C PRO A 227 15.91 -7.99 -25.76
N ALA A 228 16.17 -6.71 -26.02
CA ALA A 228 15.53 -6.03 -27.14
C ALA A 228 15.70 -6.95 -28.35
N GLY A 229 14.59 -7.45 -28.90
CA GLY A 229 14.61 -8.47 -29.94
C GLY A 229 15.66 -8.10 -30.97
N GLY A 230 16.62 -9.01 -31.15
CA GLY A 230 17.73 -8.79 -32.06
C GLY A 230 17.20 -8.47 -33.44
N VAL A 231 17.28 -7.20 -33.82
CA VAL A 231 17.45 -6.83 -35.22
C VAL A 231 18.85 -7.35 -35.57
N ARG A 232 18.91 -8.63 -35.95
CA ARG A 232 20.05 -9.23 -36.63
C ARG A 232 20.43 -8.26 -37.74
N GLY A 233 21.63 -7.72 -37.65
CA GLY A 233 22.21 -6.94 -38.72
C GLY A 233 22.09 -7.74 -40.02
N LYS A 234 21.42 -7.16 -41.02
CA LYS A 234 21.68 -7.53 -42.40
C LYS A 234 23.12 -7.12 -42.69
N LYS A 235 24.05 -8.06 -42.55
CA LYS A 235 25.22 -8.11 -43.43
C LYS A 235 24.76 -8.70 -44.75
N VAL A 236 24.70 -7.88 -45.78
CA VAL A 236 24.79 -8.29 -47.20
C VAL A 236 25.55 -7.13 -47.84
N VAL A 237 26.90 -7.25 -47.86
CA VAL A 237 27.73 -7.56 -49.05
C VAL A 237 27.54 -6.51 -50.13
#